data_AF-A0A920I4Q4-F1
#
_entry.id   AF-A0A920I4Q4-F1
#
_cell.length_a   1.000
_cell.length_b   1.000
_cell.length_c   1.000
_cell.angle_alpha   90.00
_cell.angle_beta   90.00
_cell.angle_gamma   90.00
#
_symmetry.space_group_name_H-M   'P 1'
#
loop_
_entity.id
_entity.type
_entity.pdbx_description
1 polymer ?
#
loop_
_entity_poly.entity_id
_entity_poly.type
_entity_poly.pdbx_seq_one_letter_code
_entity_poly.pdbx_strand_id
1 'polypeptide(L)'
;MTLHSSKGLEFPVVCLVGLEQGLFPSYRSLDDPASLEEERRLCYVGITRAKERLFLSHASERRLWGGMREAAVPSVFLSELPEALVQGDLPQSGGALCGVNGALSVSRGLTAIVPARRRPMPCGVGKPTVARSQLAGW
;
A
#
# COMPACT_ATOMS: atom_id res chain seq x y z
N MET A 1 -12.34 -2.86 -12.36
CA MET A 1 -13.01 -3.93 -11.57
C MET A 1 -12.95 -3.57 -10.09
N THR A 2 -13.82 -4.13 -9.26
CA THR A 2 -13.76 -3.95 -7.80
C THR A 2 -12.80 -4.97 -7.16
N LEU A 3 -12.38 -4.71 -5.92
CA LEU A 3 -11.55 -5.66 -5.15
C LEU A 3 -12.24 -7.03 -4.98
N HIS A 4 -13.53 -7.04 -4.67
CA HIS A 4 -14.29 -8.28 -4.52
C HIS A 4 -14.29 -9.14 -5.79
N SER A 5 -14.50 -8.53 -6.95
CA SER A 5 -14.51 -9.24 -8.24
C SER A 5 -13.12 -9.69 -8.69
N SER A 6 -12.05 -9.19 -8.07
CA SER A 6 -10.68 -9.57 -8.42
C SER A 6 -10.26 -10.94 -7.85
N LYS A 7 -11.06 -11.52 -6.95
CA LYS A 7 -10.76 -12.80 -6.30
C LYS A 7 -10.63 -13.91 -7.34
N GLY A 8 -9.49 -14.60 -7.33
CA GLY A 8 -9.18 -15.68 -8.27
C GLY A 8 -8.54 -15.22 -9.59
N LEU A 9 -8.44 -13.91 -9.82
CA LEU A 9 -7.69 -13.35 -10.94
C LEU A 9 -6.27 -12.96 -10.50
N GLU A 10 -5.35 -12.83 -11.45
CA GLU A 10 -3.99 -12.33 -11.20
C GLU A 10 -3.51 -11.55 -12.42
N PHE A 11 -2.79 -10.46 -12.19
CA PHE A 11 -2.36 -9.54 -13.26
C PHE A 11 -0.87 -9.20 -13.12
N PRO A 12 -0.15 -8.98 -14.23
CA PRO A 12 1.25 -8.55 -14.17
C PRO A 12 1.39 -7.23 -13.41
N VAL A 13 0.48 -6.30 -13.67
CA VAL A 13 0.44 -4.97 -13.05
C VAL A 13 -0.94 -4.72 -12.47
N VAL A 14 -1.00 -4.25 -11.23
CA VAL A 14 -2.24 -3.86 -10.54
C VAL A 14 -2.10 -2.43 -10.01
N CYS A 15 -3.14 -1.64 -10.23
CA CYS A 15 -3.27 -0.31 -9.63
C CYS A 15 -4.45 -0.33 -8.65
N LEU A 16 -4.16 -0.23 -7.35
CA LEU A 16 -5.16 0.02 -6.33
C LEU A 16 -5.31 1.53 -6.14
N VAL A 17 -6.50 2.03 -6.42
CA VAL A 17 -6.81 3.46 -6.41
C VAL A 17 -7.86 3.76 -5.35
N GLY A 18 -7.81 4.96 -4.78
CA GLY A 18 -8.79 5.40 -3.79
C GLY A 18 -8.58 4.78 -2.41
N LEU A 19 -7.32 4.61 -2.00
CA LEU A 19 -6.96 4.22 -0.64
C LEU A 19 -7.13 5.42 0.30
N GLU A 20 -8.38 5.74 0.59
CA GLU A 20 -8.81 6.90 1.37
C GLU A 20 -9.76 6.45 2.47
N GLN A 21 -9.67 7.07 3.66
CA GLN A 21 -10.64 6.84 4.73
C GLN A 21 -12.05 7.19 4.27
N GLY A 22 -13.00 6.30 4.54
CA GLY A 22 -14.39 6.46 4.12
C GLY A 22 -14.71 5.84 2.77
N LEU A 23 -13.71 5.62 1.91
CA LEU A 23 -13.84 4.83 0.68
C LEU A 23 -13.28 3.41 0.86
N PHE A 24 -12.04 3.32 1.36
CA PHE A 24 -11.35 2.07 1.64
C PHE A 24 -10.33 2.26 2.77
N PRO A 25 -10.66 1.89 4.02
CA PRO A 25 -11.91 1.24 4.47
C PRO A 25 -13.15 2.13 4.32
N SER A 26 -14.30 1.52 4.03
CA SER A 26 -15.55 2.26 3.91
C SER A 26 -16.02 2.81 5.26
N TYR A 27 -16.77 3.91 5.26
CA TYR A 27 -17.28 4.54 6.50
C TYR A 27 -18.00 3.57 7.45
N ARG A 28 -18.70 2.58 6.89
CA ARG A 28 -19.46 1.59 7.67
C ARG A 28 -18.55 0.63 8.44
N SER A 29 -17.34 0.42 7.94
CA SER A 29 -16.37 -0.52 8.49
C SER A 29 -15.41 0.14 9.49
N LEU A 30 -15.48 1.46 9.68
CA LEU A 30 -14.60 2.19 10.59
C LEU A 30 -14.98 2.00 12.06
N ASP A 31 -16.28 1.88 12.36
CA ASP A 31 -16.79 1.83 13.73
C ASP A 31 -16.72 0.42 14.34
N ASP A 32 -16.73 -0.62 13.51
CA ASP A 32 -16.69 -2.02 13.95
C ASP A 32 -15.33 -2.67 13.63
N PRO A 33 -14.57 -3.11 14.65
CA PRO A 33 -13.27 -3.73 14.43
C PRO A 33 -13.34 -5.00 13.58
N ALA A 34 -14.42 -5.78 13.67
CA ALA A 34 -14.56 -6.99 12.86
C ALA A 34 -14.73 -6.66 11.36
N SER A 35 -15.54 -5.65 11.05
CA SER A 35 -15.72 -5.14 9.69
C SER A 35 -14.43 -4.51 9.13
N LEU A 36 -13.65 -3.81 9.97
CA LEU A 36 -12.35 -3.25 9.58
C LEU A 36 -11.36 -4.36 9.22
N GLU A 37 -11.33 -5.45 10.00
CA GLU A 37 -10.52 -6.63 9.69
C GLU A 37 -10.90 -7.28 8.35
N GLU A 38 -12.18 -7.28 7.98
CA GLU A 38 -12.61 -7.78 6.67
C GLU A 38 -12.12 -6.88 5.53
N GLU A 39 -12.21 -5.56 5.66
CA GLU A 39 -11.64 -4.60 4.69
C GLU A 39 -10.12 -4.77 4.55
N ARG A 40 -9.43 -5.02 5.67
CA ARG A 40 -8.00 -5.34 5.68
C ARG A 40 -7.70 -6.62 4.91
N ARG A 41 -8.51 -7.67 5.05
CA ARG A 41 -8.39 -8.89 4.25
C ARG A 41 -8.63 -8.62 2.77
N LEU A 42 -9.58 -7.76 2.41
CA LEU A 42 -9.80 -7.33 1.02
C LEU A 42 -8.60 -6.57 0.46
N CYS A 43 -7.96 -5.72 1.27
CA CYS A 43 -6.74 -5.00 0.89
C CYS A 43 -5.63 -6.00 0.55
N TYR A 44 -5.43 -6.99 1.42
CA TYR A 44 -4.47 -8.06 1.21
C TYR A 44 -4.76 -8.88 -0.07
N VAL A 45 -6.04 -9.20 -0.33
CA VAL A 45 -6.43 -9.86 -1.59
C VAL A 45 -6.02 -8.98 -2.77
N GLY A 46 -6.32 -7.68 -2.75
CA GLY A 46 -5.93 -6.73 -3.80
C GLY A 46 -4.43 -6.68 -4.07
N ILE A 47 -3.64 -6.54 -2.99
CA ILE A 47 -2.17 -6.49 -3.05
C ILE A 47 -1.62 -7.78 -3.69
N THR A 48 -2.14 -8.94 -3.28
CA THR A 48 -1.68 -10.23 -3.80
C THR A 48 -2.13 -10.54 -5.23
N ARG A 49 -2.99 -9.71 -5.84
CA ARG A 49 -3.33 -9.86 -7.27
C ARG A 49 -2.20 -9.46 -8.21
N ALA A 50 -1.25 -8.65 -7.73
CA ALA A 50 -0.11 -8.18 -8.51
C ALA A 50 0.98 -9.26 -8.61
N LYS A 51 1.44 -9.55 -9.83
CA LYS A 51 2.57 -10.48 -10.07
C LYS A 51 3.92 -9.79 -10.15
N GLU A 52 3.97 -8.59 -10.73
CA GLU A 52 5.24 -7.88 -10.99
C GLU A 52 5.25 -6.50 -10.33
N ARG A 53 4.20 -5.69 -10.57
CA ARG A 53 4.14 -4.32 -10.06
C ARG A 53 2.79 -4.02 -9.45
N LEU A 54 2.83 -3.41 -8.26
CA LEU A 54 1.67 -2.86 -7.58
C LEU A 54 1.85 -1.36 -7.44
N PHE A 55 0.81 -0.62 -7.84
CA PHE A 55 0.71 0.81 -7.66
C PHE A 55 -0.42 1.13 -6.70
N LEU A 56 -0.14 1.93 -5.68
CA LEU A 56 -1.14 2.38 -4.71
C LEU A 56 -1.29 3.89 -4.81
N SER A 57 -2.53 4.39 -4.86
CA SER A 57 -2.81 5.83 -4.89
C SER A 57 -3.98 6.25 -4.00
N HIS A 58 -3.88 7.48 -3.49
CA HIS A 58 -4.93 8.21 -2.78
C HIS A 58 -5.05 9.61 -3.40
N ALA A 59 -6.24 10.22 -3.33
CA ALA A 59 -6.44 11.61 -3.68
C ALA A 59 -6.30 12.51 -2.44
N SER A 60 -5.84 13.76 -2.62
CA SER A 60 -5.88 14.79 -1.57
C SER A 60 -7.27 15.40 -1.43
N GLU A 61 -8.03 15.45 -2.54
CA GLU A 61 -9.41 15.94 -2.58
C GLU A 61 -10.23 15.04 -3.51
N ARG A 62 -11.46 14.74 -3.12
CA ARG A 62 -12.40 13.95 -3.92
C ARG A 62 -13.77 14.62 -3.96
N ARG A 63 -14.45 14.48 -5.09
CA ARG A 63 -15.87 14.82 -5.22
C ARG A 63 -16.70 13.55 -5.12
N LEU A 64 -17.52 13.43 -4.09
CA LEU A 64 -18.44 12.30 -3.89
C LEU A 64 -19.87 12.71 -4.22
N TRP A 65 -20.65 11.82 -4.86
CA TRP A 65 -22.07 12.01 -5.22
C TRP A 65 -22.45 13.35 -5.88
N GLY A 66 -21.54 13.94 -6.66
CA GLY A 66 -21.77 15.23 -7.31
C GLY A 66 -21.78 16.43 -6.35
N GLY A 67 -21.44 16.24 -5.08
CA GLY A 67 -21.32 17.28 -4.05
C GLY A 67 -20.11 18.19 -4.21
N MET A 68 -19.71 18.85 -3.13
CA MET A 68 -18.50 19.69 -3.11
C MET A 68 -17.23 18.82 -3.12
N ARG A 69 -16.07 19.42 -3.40
CA ARG A 69 -14.77 18.77 -3.20
C ARG A 69 -14.51 18.70 -1.70
N GLU A 70 -14.28 17.49 -1.19
CA GLU A 70 -13.95 17.24 0.20
C GLU A 70 -12.48 16.78 0.28
N ALA A 71 -11.81 17.21 1.34
CA ALA A 71 -10.46 16.74 1.64
C ALA A 71 -10.49 15.24 1.94
N ALA A 72 -9.71 14.47 1.20
CA ALA A 72 -9.64 13.02 1.37
C ALA A 72 -8.46 12.68 2.29
N VAL A 73 -8.76 11.93 3.34
CA VAL A 73 -7.75 11.46 4.30
C VAL A 73 -7.17 10.13 3.77
N PRO A 74 -5.84 9.95 3.76
CA PRO A 74 -5.24 8.69 3.32
C PRO A 74 -5.67 7.52 4.21
N SER A 75 -5.85 6.34 3.60
CA SER A 75 -6.25 5.13 4.29
C SER A 75 -5.25 4.69 5.36
N VAL A 76 -5.75 4.16 6.49
CA VAL A 76 -4.92 3.53 7.53
C VAL A 76 -4.08 2.37 6.95
N PHE A 77 -4.56 1.70 5.91
CA PHE A 77 -3.80 0.61 5.29
C PHE A 77 -2.51 1.07 4.60
N LEU A 78 -2.36 2.36 4.28
CA LEU A 78 -1.12 2.89 3.71
C LEU A 78 0.00 3.02 4.75
N SER A 79 -0.34 3.41 5.99
CA SER A 79 0.65 3.55 7.07
C SER A 79 1.09 2.22 7.68
N GLU A 80 0.33 1.16 7.44
CA GLU A 80 0.66 -0.21 7.88
C GLU A 80 1.65 -0.93 6.95
N LEU A 81 1.90 -0.39 5.76
CA LEU A 81 2.85 -0.97 4.83
C LEU A 81 4.28 -0.69 5.28
N PRO A 82 5.19 -1.68 5.20
CA PRO A 82 6.58 -1.47 5.56
C PRO A 82 7.23 -0.48 4.59
N GLU A 83 7.76 0.62 5.13
CA GLU A 83 8.39 1.71 4.36
C GLU A 83 9.52 1.21 3.44
N ALA A 84 10.24 0.17 3.86
CA ALA A 84 11.32 -0.44 3.08
C ALA A 84 10.87 -1.04 1.74
N LEU A 85 9.58 -1.35 1.58
CA LEU A 85 9.00 -1.91 0.35
C LEU A 85 8.25 -0.88 -0.48
N VAL A 86 8.04 0.33 0.05
CA VAL A 86 7.29 1.38 -0.61
C VAL A 86 8.25 2.39 -1.22
N GLN A 87 8.19 2.52 -2.54
CA GLN A 87 8.90 3.58 -3.23
C GLN A 87 7.93 4.74 -3.50
N GLY A 88 8.01 5.81 -2.70
CA GLY A 88 7.21 7.03 -2.84
C GLY A 88 6.97 7.73 -1.50
N ASP A 89 6.38 8.93 -1.54
CA ASP A 89 6.03 9.72 -0.36
C ASP A 89 4.79 9.18 0.37
N LEU A 90 4.96 8.22 1.28
CA LEU A 90 3.86 7.82 2.15
C LEU A 90 3.37 9.03 2.97
N PRO A 91 2.05 9.23 3.10
CA PRO A 91 1.53 10.26 3.99
C PRO A 91 1.91 9.88 5.43
N GLN A 92 2.81 10.65 6.03
CA GLN A 92 3.24 10.41 7.41
C GLN A 92 2.04 10.64 8.34
N SER A 93 1.62 9.60 9.06
CA SER A 93 0.66 9.72 10.15
C SER A 93 1.35 10.36 11.36
N GLY A 94 1.47 11.69 11.36
CA GLY A 94 2.10 12.43 12.44
C GLY A 94 1.74 13.91 12.43
N GLY A 95 0.78 14.29 13.29
CA GLY A 95 0.65 15.65 13.84
C GLY A 95 0.01 16.71 12.95
N ALA A 96 -1.16 17.19 13.36
CA ALA A 96 -1.59 18.54 13.02
C ALA A 96 -0.54 19.55 13.52
N LEU A 97 0.06 20.33 12.62
CA LEU A 97 0.50 21.69 12.95
C LEU A 97 0.29 22.63 11.76
N CYS A 98 -0.43 23.70 12.12
CA CYS A 98 -0.60 24.95 11.43
C CYS A 98 0.70 25.53 10.84
N GLY A 99 0.64 25.91 9.56
CA GLY A 99 1.32 27.06 8.92
C GLY A 99 2.85 27.10 8.86
N VAL A 100 3.42 27.11 7.64
CA VAL A 100 4.04 28.29 7.00
C VAL A 100 4.51 27.97 5.57
N ASN A 101 4.22 28.90 4.66
CA ASN A 101 4.96 29.25 3.43
C ASN A 101 5.24 28.19 2.35
N GLY A 102 4.59 28.40 1.20
CA GLY A 102 5.34 28.55 -0.05
C GLY A 102 5.86 27.28 -0.73
N ALA A 103 4.97 26.37 -1.10
CA ALA A 103 5.03 25.69 -2.39
C ALA A 103 3.68 25.03 -2.62
N LEU A 104 2.95 25.43 -3.67
CA LEU A 104 1.95 24.55 -4.28
C LEU A 104 2.72 23.37 -4.89
N SER A 105 3.12 22.43 -4.03
CA SER A 105 3.45 21.09 -4.47
C SER A 105 2.12 20.51 -4.91
N VAL A 106 1.88 20.57 -6.23
CA VAL A 106 0.94 19.68 -6.89
C VAL A 106 1.42 18.30 -6.49
N SER A 107 0.80 17.74 -5.45
CA SER A 107 1.08 16.42 -4.92
C SER A 107 0.77 15.45 -6.05
N ARG A 108 1.79 15.17 -6.86
CA ARG A 108 1.77 14.20 -7.95
C ARG A 108 1.24 12.92 -7.35
N GLY A 109 0.17 12.41 -7.95
CA GLY A 109 -0.52 11.19 -7.51
C GLY A 109 0.50 10.17 -7.03
N LEU A 110 0.47 9.96 -5.71
CA LEU A 110 1.41 9.11 -5.02
C LEU A 110 1.41 7.75 -5.71
N THR A 111 2.59 7.32 -6.14
CA THR A 111 2.77 6.05 -6.82
C THR A 111 3.69 5.22 -5.95
N ALA A 112 3.15 4.57 -4.92
CA ALA A 112 3.91 3.58 -4.17
C ALA A 112 4.13 2.38 -5.10
N ILE A 113 5.35 2.22 -5.61
CA ILE A 113 5.74 1.03 -6.36
C ILE A 113 6.17 -0.01 -5.35
N VAL A 114 5.32 -1.00 -5.12
CA VAL A 114 5.74 -2.20 -4.37
C VAL A 114 6.17 -3.25 -5.40
N PRO A 115 7.43 -3.70 -5.40
CA PRO A 115 7.84 -4.81 -6.23
C PRO A 115 7.11 -6.07 -5.75
N ALA A 116 6.13 -6.53 -6.53
CA ALA A 116 5.42 -7.75 -6.23
C ALA A 116 6.36 -8.92 -6.57
N ARG A 117 6.92 -9.55 -5.54
CA ARG A 117 7.90 -10.66 -5.61
C ARG A 117 9.21 -10.31 -6.33
N ARG A 118 10.29 -10.17 -5.54
CA ARG A 118 11.61 -10.57 -6.06
C ARG A 118 11.49 -12.06 -6.43
N ARG A 119 11.58 -12.41 -7.71
CA ARG A 119 11.88 -13.81 -8.08
C ARG A 119 13.13 -14.22 -7.28
N PRO A 120 13.21 -15.44 -6.72
CA PRO A 120 14.51 -15.94 -6.32
C PRO A 120 15.43 -15.86 -7.54
N MET A 121 16.58 -15.23 -7.36
CA MET A 121 17.63 -15.15 -8.38
C MET A 121 17.87 -16.57 -8.94
N PRO A 122 18.00 -16.78 -10.26
CA PRO A 122 18.41 -18.08 -10.76
C PRO A 122 19.78 -18.42 -10.15
N CYS A 123 19.82 -19.55 -9.44
CA CYS A 123 21.01 -20.10 -8.82
C CYS A 123 22.14 -20.23 -9.86
N GLY A 124 23.35 -19.76 -9.52
CA GLY A 124 24.56 -20.21 -10.20
C GLY A 124 25.66 -19.17 -10.41
N VAL A 125 26.35 -18.75 -9.35
CA VAL A 125 27.81 -18.52 -9.40
C VAL A 125 28.39 -18.98 -8.05
N GLY A 126 29.34 -19.91 -8.11
CA GLY A 126 29.85 -20.67 -6.99
C GLY A 126 30.45 -19.82 -5.88
N LYS A 127 30.11 -20.17 -4.63
CA LYS A 127 30.91 -19.77 -3.47
C LYS A 127 32.01 -20.82 -3.27
N PRO A 128 33.28 -20.41 -3.06
CA PRO A 128 34.34 -21.35 -2.74
C PRO A 128 34.07 -21.99 -1.38
N THR A 129 34.33 -23.30 -1.33
CA THR A 129 34.41 -24.14 -0.15
C THR A 129 35.26 -23.48 0.94
N VAL A 130 34.64 -23.08 2.05
CA VAL A 130 35.35 -22.89 3.33
C VAL A 130 34.74 -23.85 4.34
N ALA A 131 35.64 -24.62 4.93
CA ALA A 131 35.40 -25.81 5.70
C ALA A 131 34.63 -25.58 7.01
N ARG A 132 33.92 -26.63 7.41
CA ARG A 132 33.61 -27.03 8.80
C ARG A 132 34.64 -26.50 9.81
N SER A 133 34.16 -25.87 10.89
CA SER A 133 34.34 -26.34 12.27
C SER A 133 33.85 -25.29 13.29
N GLN A 134 33.25 -25.79 14.38
CA GLN A 134 32.99 -25.09 15.67
C GLN A 134 31.86 -24.05 15.69
N LEU A 135 31.04 -23.83 16.72
CA LEU A 135 30.69 -24.47 18.00
C LEU A 135 29.49 -23.67 18.55
N ALA A 136 28.62 -24.34 19.33
CA ALA A 136 27.88 -23.84 20.49
C ALA A 136 26.86 -22.68 20.38
N GLY A 137 25.60 -23.02 20.69
CA GLY A 137 24.86 -22.43 21.82
C GLY A 137 24.06 -21.14 21.57
N TRP A 138 22.89 -21.11 22.21
CA TRP A 138 21.86 -20.06 22.29
C TRP A 138 20.78 -20.10 21.22
#